data_AF-A0A935YZM1-F1
#
_entry.id   AF-A0A935YZM1-F1
#
_cell.length_a   1.000
_cell.length_b   1.000
_cell.length_c   1.000
_cell.angle_alpha   90.00
_cell.angle_beta   90.00
_cell.angle_gamma   90.00
#
_symmetry.space_group_name_H-M   'P 1'
#
loop_
_entity.id
_entity.type
_entity.pdbx_description
1 polymer ?
#
loop_
_entity_poly.entity_id
_entity_poly.type
_entity_poly.pdbx_seq_one_letter_code
_entity_poly.pdbx_strand_id
1 'polypeptide(L)'
;MAESRAKRMKIVLTMAEKAEDQAAMRVKEQAELMRIEQVQLQDLNTYSEQYLQSYRALKSGVTAQDMINYSGFIGRLADAVKEQELKIERLQQGLDKLKSLWSMAHQKRKALDELITRLKTEESTQLENFCKKNWMNWQIVQMGYAKGCTGWSVTKVNWMCLRGTLWR
;
A
#
# COMPACT_ATOMS: atom_id res chain seq x y z
N MET A 1 24.64 -5.56 -17.31
CA MET A 1 23.21 -5.85 -17.52
C MET A 1 22.42 -4.71 -16.91
N ALA A 2 21.59 -4.02 -17.69
CA ALA A 2 20.73 -2.95 -17.16
C ALA A 2 19.78 -3.54 -16.10
N GLU A 3 19.58 -2.85 -14.97
CA GLU A 3 18.65 -3.33 -13.95
C GLU A 3 17.24 -3.55 -14.54
N SER A 4 16.58 -4.64 -14.14
CA SER A 4 15.20 -4.95 -14.55
C SER A 4 14.25 -3.80 -14.19
N ARG A 5 13.31 -3.52 -15.09
CA ARG A 5 12.31 -2.46 -14.91
C ARG A 5 11.45 -2.72 -13.67
N ALA A 6 11.13 -3.99 -13.42
CA ALA A 6 10.39 -4.42 -12.24
C ALA A 6 11.13 -4.07 -10.94
N LYS A 7 12.46 -4.19 -10.92
CA LYS A 7 13.30 -3.87 -9.75
C LYS A 7 13.24 -2.38 -9.38
N ARG A 8 13.26 -1.47 -10.36
CA ARG A 8 13.12 -0.02 -10.11
C ARG A 8 11.72 0.34 -9.62
N MET A 9 10.68 -0.28 -10.17
CA MET A 9 9.29 -0.05 -9.74
C MET A 9 9.03 -0.50 -8.31
N LYS A 10 9.76 -1.52 -7.82
CA LYS A 10 9.68 -1.93 -6.40
C LYS A 10 10.04 -0.79 -5.43
N ILE A 11 10.99 0.07 -5.79
CA ILE A 11 11.36 1.24 -4.96
C ILE A 11 10.19 2.22 -4.88
N VAL A 12 9.54 2.48 -6.01
CA VAL A 12 8.36 3.35 -6.09
C VAL A 12 7.19 2.77 -5.29
N LEU A 13 7.00 1.44 -5.34
CA LEU A 13 6.00 0.75 -4.51
C LEU A 13 6.26 0.97 -3.02
N THR A 14 7.51 0.84 -2.56
CA THR A 14 7.85 1.10 -1.15
C THR A 14 7.58 2.54 -0.73
N MET A 15 7.77 3.51 -1.64
CA MET A 15 7.39 4.91 -1.37
C MET A 15 5.86 5.07 -1.27
N ALA A 16 5.11 4.38 -2.12
CA ALA A 16 3.65 4.39 -2.10
C ALA A 16 3.07 3.72 -0.85
N GLU A 17 3.66 2.61 -0.39
CA GLU A 17 3.34 1.94 0.88
C GLU A 17 3.50 2.89 2.05
N LYS A 18 4.67 3.55 2.16
CA LYS A 18 4.91 4.54 3.23
C LYS A 18 3.91 5.70 3.19
N ALA A 19 3.53 6.16 2.00
CA ALA A 19 2.55 7.23 1.86
C ALA A 19 1.14 6.78 2.28
N GLU A 20 0.75 5.55 1.97
CA GLU A 20 -0.51 4.95 2.43
C GLU A 20 -0.52 4.81 3.96
N ASP A 21 0.56 4.29 4.55
CA ASP A 21 0.68 4.12 6.01
C ASP A 21 0.57 5.46 6.74
N GLN A 22 1.25 6.49 6.23
CA GLN A 22 1.14 7.85 6.78
C GLN A 22 -0.28 8.42 6.67
N ALA A 23 -0.97 8.17 5.56
CA ALA A 23 -2.36 8.58 5.40
C ALA A 23 -3.29 7.82 6.36
N ALA A 24 -3.06 6.52 6.55
CA ALA A 24 -3.82 5.69 7.47
C ALA A 24 -3.63 6.15 8.93
N MET A 25 -2.40 6.50 9.32
CA MET A 25 -2.11 7.08 10.64
C MET A 25 -2.91 8.35 10.87
N ARG A 26 -2.93 9.28 9.91
CA ARG A 26 -3.71 10.53 10.03
C ARG A 26 -5.20 10.29 10.16
N VAL A 27 -5.75 9.33 9.40
CA VAL A 27 -7.16 8.93 9.53
C VAL A 27 -7.44 8.41 10.94
N LYS A 28 -6.55 7.57 11.49
CA LYS A 28 -6.69 7.01 12.84
C LYS A 28 -6.63 8.11 13.90
N GLU A 29 -5.66 9.01 13.82
CA GLU A 29 -5.52 10.15 14.75
C GLU A 29 -6.77 11.03 14.74
N GLN A 30 -7.26 11.41 13.56
CA GLN A 30 -8.47 12.22 13.42
C GLN A 30 -9.72 11.51 13.95
N ALA A 31 -9.85 10.20 13.69
CA ALA A 31 -10.96 9.41 14.20
C ALA A 31 -10.95 9.31 15.73
N GLU A 32 -9.77 9.17 16.34
CA GLU A 32 -9.63 9.13 17.79
C GLU A 32 -9.96 10.49 18.43
N LEU A 33 -9.49 11.59 17.83
CA LEU A 33 -9.88 12.94 18.26
C LEU A 33 -11.40 13.10 18.22
N MET A 34 -12.03 12.73 17.10
CA MET A 34 -13.48 12.81 16.96
C MET A 34 -14.22 11.97 18.02
N ARG A 35 -13.71 10.77 18.35
CA ARG A 35 -14.26 9.91 19.40
C ARG A 35 -14.19 10.57 20.77
N ILE A 36 -13.06 11.19 21.12
CA ILE A 36 -12.88 11.90 22.39
C ILE A 36 -13.89 13.05 22.50
N GLU A 37 -14.03 13.85 21.44
CA GLU A 37 -14.99 14.96 21.43
C GLU A 37 -16.45 14.50 21.53
N GLN A 38 -16.80 13.35 20.93
CA GLN A 38 -18.13 12.74 21.06
C GLN A 38 -18.42 12.28 22.49
N VAL A 39 -17.44 11.70 23.18
CA VAL A 39 -17.57 11.36 24.61
C VAL A 39 -17.79 12.62 25.44
N GLN A 40 -17.04 13.69 25.18
CA GLN A 40 -17.20 14.95 25.89
C GLN A 40 -18.60 15.58 25.66
N LEU A 41 -19.15 15.47 24.44
CA LEU A 41 -20.52 15.89 24.16
C LEU A 41 -21.55 15.07 24.96
N GLN A 42 -21.35 13.76 25.03
CA GLN A 42 -22.20 12.87 25.83
C GLN A 42 -22.15 13.22 27.32
N ASP A 43 -20.96 13.54 27.85
CA ASP A 43 -20.78 13.95 29.24
C ASP A 43 -21.50 15.28 29.52
N LEU A 44 -21.41 16.26 28.61
CA LEU A 44 -22.13 17.54 28.73
C LEU A 44 -23.65 17.34 28.75
N ASN A 45 -24.17 16.47 27.89
CA ASN A 45 -25.61 16.16 27.84
C ASN A 45 -26.06 15.44 29.11
N THR A 46 -25.30 14.45 29.57
CA THR A 46 -25.58 13.72 30.81
C THR A 46 -25.59 14.67 32.01
N TYR A 47 -24.60 15.55 32.08
CA TYR A 47 -24.50 16.55 33.14
C TYR A 47 -25.68 17.54 33.11
N SER A 48 -26.10 17.98 31.92
CA SER A 48 -27.29 18.84 31.73
C SER A 48 -28.56 18.19 32.28
N GLU A 49 -28.78 16.92 31.94
CA GLU A 49 -29.95 16.16 32.39
C GLU A 49 -29.95 15.96 33.92
N GLN A 50 -28.80 15.57 34.49
CA GLN A 50 -28.65 15.41 35.93
C GLN A 50 -28.93 16.73 36.66
N TYR A 51 -28.39 17.83 36.16
CA TYR A 51 -28.59 19.15 36.75
C TYR A 51 -30.07 19.58 36.71
N LEU A 52 -30.77 19.33 35.59
CA LEU A 52 -32.20 19.58 35.46
C LEU A 52 -33.03 18.74 36.45
N GLN A 53 -32.66 17.46 36.65
CA GLN A 53 -33.32 16.59 37.61
C GLN A 53 -33.11 17.07 39.05
N SER A 54 -31.87 17.45 39.42
CA SER A 54 -31.56 18.00 40.75
C SER A 54 -32.34 19.29 41.02
N TYR A 55 -32.48 20.17 40.03
CA TYR A 55 -33.26 21.40 40.16
C TYR A 55 -34.76 21.11 40.37
N ARG A 56 -35.34 20.17 39.62
CA ARG A 56 -36.75 19.75 39.77
C ARG A 56 -37.04 19.11 41.14
N ALA A 57 -36.04 18.48 41.74
CA ALA A 57 -36.16 17.88 43.07
C ALA A 57 -36.19 18.92 44.21
N LEU A 58 -35.73 20.15 43.96
CA LEU A 58 -35.80 21.28 44.90
C LEU A 58 -37.25 21.81 44.98
N LYS A 59 -38.11 21.12 45.72
CA LYS A 59 -39.57 21.39 45.77
C LYS A 59 -39.99 22.62 46.60
N SER A 60 -39.11 23.19 47.44
CA SER A 60 -39.46 24.33 48.29
C SER A 60 -38.22 25.13 48.69
N GLY A 61 -38.30 26.47 48.62
CA GLY A 61 -37.22 27.37 49.04
C GLY A 61 -36.35 27.94 47.92
N VAL A 62 -36.71 27.74 46.64
CA VAL A 62 -36.00 28.33 45.51
C VAL A 62 -36.24 29.85 45.49
N THR A 63 -35.17 30.63 45.60
CA THR A 63 -35.27 32.10 45.51
C THR A 63 -35.33 32.56 44.05
N ALA A 64 -35.82 33.77 43.80
CA ALA A 64 -35.80 34.36 42.46
C ALA A 64 -34.37 34.44 41.89
N GLN A 65 -33.37 34.63 42.76
CA GLN A 65 -31.96 34.64 42.38
C GLN A 65 -31.49 33.26 41.90
N ASP A 66 -31.91 32.18 42.55
CA ASP A 66 -31.58 30.81 42.14
C ASP A 66 -32.16 30.48 40.76
N MET A 67 -33.35 31.00 40.45
CA MET A 67 -33.99 30.83 39.15
C MET A 67 -33.24 31.57 38.03
N ILE A 68 -32.76 32.79 38.30
CA ILE A 68 -31.93 33.55 37.35
C ILE A 68 -30.60 32.83 37.11
N ASN A 69 -29.92 32.42 38.19
CA ASN A 69 -28.64 31.69 38.10
C ASN A 69 -28.80 30.39 37.30
N TYR A 70 -29.89 29.65 37.54
CA TYR A 70 -30.25 28.44 36.81
C TYR A 70 -30.40 28.69 35.31
N SER A 71 -31.24 29.67 34.93
CA SER A 71 -31.49 29.98 33.51
C SER A 71 -30.22 30.39 32.76
N GLY A 72 -29.37 31.19 33.40
CA GLY A 72 -28.09 31.63 32.82
C GLY A 72 -27.09 30.48 32.67
N PHE A 73 -27.07 29.53 33.61
CA PHE A 73 -26.22 28.35 33.49
C PHE A 73 -26.65 27.41 32.37
N ILE A 74 -27.96 27.13 32.27
CA ILE A 74 -28.51 26.32 31.18
C ILE A 74 -28.22 26.96 29.81
N GLY A 75 -28.32 28.28 29.70
CA GLY A 75 -27.92 29.00 28.49
C GLY A 75 -26.46 28.73 28.11
N ARG A 76 -25.52 28.90 29.05
CA ARG A 76 -24.10 28.63 28.80
C ARG A 76 -23.82 27.16 28.45
N LEU A 77 -24.56 26.23 29.07
CA LEU A 77 -24.40 24.81 28.78
C LEU A 77 -24.90 24.46 27.37
N ALA A 78 -26.02 25.05 26.94
CA ALA A 78 -26.54 24.90 25.59
C ALA A 78 -25.57 25.48 24.54
N ASP A 79 -24.97 26.64 24.83
CA ASP A 79 -23.94 27.24 23.96
C ASP A 79 -22.71 26.32 23.86
N ALA A 80 -22.23 25.78 24.98
CA ALA A 80 -21.11 24.85 25.00
C ALA A 80 -21.39 23.54 24.23
N VAL A 81 -22.60 22.98 24.37
CA VAL A 81 -23.04 21.81 23.59
C VAL A 81 -23.01 22.11 22.10
N LYS A 82 -23.57 23.26 21.68
CA LYS A 82 -23.58 23.68 20.28
C LYS A 82 -22.17 23.87 19.72
N GLU A 83 -21.27 24.48 20.49
CA GLU A 83 -19.87 24.62 20.10
C GLU A 83 -19.19 23.26 19.94
N GLN A 84 -19.47 22.31 20.84
CA GLN A 84 -18.94 20.96 20.78
C GLN A 84 -19.46 20.18 19.56
N GLU A 85 -20.75 20.30 19.24
CA GLU A 85 -21.35 19.72 18.03
C GLU A 85 -20.69 20.26 16.75
N LEU A 86 -20.51 21.59 16.67
CA LEU A 86 -19.81 22.22 15.54
C LEU A 86 -18.36 21.75 15.42
N LYS A 87 -17.68 21.52 16.55
CA LYS A 87 -16.32 20.98 16.57
C LYS A 87 -16.28 19.56 16.03
N ILE A 88 -17.22 18.70 16.45
CA ILE A 88 -17.35 17.32 15.93
C ILE A 88 -17.65 17.34 14.44
N GLU A 89 -18.54 18.21 13.97
CA GLU A 89 -18.85 18.34 12.54
C GLU A 89 -17.59 18.69 11.71
N ARG A 90 -16.79 19.64 12.18
CA ARG A 90 -15.51 19.99 11.54
C ARG A 90 -14.53 18.82 11.52
N LEU A 91 -14.46 18.06 12.62
CA LEU A 91 -13.60 16.88 12.71
C LEU A 91 -14.06 15.79 11.73
N GLN A 92 -15.37 15.58 11.60
CA GLN A 92 -15.99 14.64 10.67
C GLN A 92 -15.68 15.04 9.21
N GLN A 93 -15.88 16.30 8.83
CA GLN A 93 -15.52 16.80 7.50
C GLN A 93 -14.01 16.63 7.21
N GLY A 94 -13.16 16.83 8.22
CA GLY A 94 -11.72 16.58 8.12
C GLY A 94 -11.40 15.10 7.92
N LEU A 95 -12.07 14.22 8.67
CA LEU A 95 -11.92 12.78 8.58
C LEU A 95 -12.30 12.25 7.20
N ASP A 96 -13.38 12.74 6.60
CA ASP A 96 -13.82 12.32 5.27
C ASP A 96 -12.81 12.71 4.18
N LYS A 97 -12.21 13.90 4.30
CA LYS A 97 -11.11 14.32 3.42
C LYS A 97 -9.89 13.40 3.57
N LEU A 98 -9.51 13.08 4.81
CA LEU A 98 -8.37 12.18 5.07
C LEU A 98 -8.64 10.76 4.56
N LYS A 99 -9.86 10.24 4.71
CA LYS A 99 -10.27 8.94 4.16
C LYS A 99 -10.20 8.93 2.63
N SER A 100 -10.61 10.02 1.98
CA SER A 100 -10.49 10.17 0.52
C SER A 100 -9.02 10.13 0.08
N LEU A 101 -8.13 10.87 0.76
CA LEU A 101 -6.69 10.87 0.48
C LEU A 101 -6.05 9.49 0.70
N TRP A 102 -6.42 8.80 1.79
CA TRP A 102 -5.97 7.44 2.05
C TRP A 102 -6.45 6.48 0.95
N SER A 103 -7.71 6.57 0.53
CA SER A 103 -8.25 5.73 -0.55
C SER A 103 -7.49 5.93 -1.86
N MET A 104 -7.17 7.19 -2.22
CA MET A 104 -6.35 7.48 -3.39
C MET A 104 -4.94 6.91 -3.28
N ALA A 105 -4.31 6.99 -2.11
CA ALA A 105 -2.99 6.42 -1.86
C ALA A 105 -3.01 4.88 -2.00
N HIS A 106 -4.02 4.25 -1.41
CA HIS A 106 -4.24 2.80 -1.49
C HIS A 106 -4.45 2.33 -2.93
N GLN A 107 -5.29 3.03 -3.71
CA GLN A 107 -5.51 2.73 -5.13
C GLN A 107 -4.21 2.84 -5.94
N LYS A 108 -3.40 3.88 -5.70
CA LYS A 108 -2.10 4.05 -6.36
C LYS A 108 -1.13 2.91 -6.01
N ARG A 109 -1.03 2.52 -4.73
CA ARG A 109 -0.20 1.39 -4.30
C ARG A 109 -0.64 0.11 -5.01
N LYS A 110 -1.94 -0.18 -5.02
CA LYS A 110 -2.50 -1.36 -5.68
C LYS A 110 -2.20 -1.38 -7.18
N ALA A 111 -2.38 -0.27 -7.87
CA ALA A 111 -2.07 -0.15 -9.29
C ALA A 111 -0.57 -0.38 -9.60
N LEU A 112 0.32 0.09 -8.72
CA LEU A 112 1.76 -0.16 -8.83
C LEU A 112 2.11 -1.64 -8.62
N ASP A 113 1.47 -2.30 -7.65
CA ASP A 113 1.67 -3.72 -7.37
C ASP A 113 1.23 -4.61 -8.56
N GLU A 114 0.07 -4.30 -9.14
CA GLU A 114 -0.43 -4.95 -10.36
C GLU A 114 0.54 -4.74 -11.55
N LEU A 115 1.05 -3.52 -11.73
CA LEU A 115 2.03 -3.21 -12.77
C LEU A 115 3.34 -4.00 -12.59
N ILE A 116 3.85 -4.08 -11.36
CA ILE A 116 5.08 -4.84 -11.06
C ILE A 116 4.88 -6.32 -11.35
N THR A 117 3.72 -6.86 -10.98
CA THR A 117 3.38 -8.26 -11.24
C THR A 117 3.37 -8.55 -12.74
N ARG A 118 2.71 -7.70 -13.54
CA ARG A 118 2.72 -7.81 -15.01
C ARG A 118 4.13 -7.77 -15.60
N LEU A 119 4.95 -6.81 -15.16
CA LEU A 119 6.33 -6.67 -15.63
C LEU A 119 7.18 -7.92 -15.34
N LYS A 120 7.02 -8.52 -14.15
CA LYS A 120 7.72 -9.77 -13.80
C LYS A 120 7.32 -10.93 -14.69
N THR A 121 6.02 -11.06 -15.00
CA THR A 121 5.51 -12.11 -15.91
C THR A 121 6.03 -11.91 -17.33
N GLU A 122 6.06 -10.68 -17.84
CA GLU A 122 6.62 -10.38 -19.15
C GLU A 122 8.12 -10.74 -19.22
N GLU A 123 8.89 -10.36 -18.19
CA GLU A 123 10.31 -10.70 -18.08
C GLU A 123 10.54 -12.22 -18.04
N SER A 124 9.73 -12.98 -17.27
CA SER A 124 9.85 -14.44 -17.21
C SER A 124 9.52 -15.11 -18.55
N THR A 125 8.44 -14.68 -19.21
CA THR A 125 8.06 -15.21 -20.53
C THR A 125 9.12 -14.89 -21.59
N GLN A 126 9.75 -13.71 -21.55
CA GLN A 126 10.85 -13.37 -22.46
C GLN A 126 12.07 -14.27 -22.24
N LEU A 127 12.44 -14.52 -20.99
CA LEU A 127 13.53 -15.43 -20.64
C LEU A 127 13.23 -16.86 -21.09
N GLU A 128 12.02 -17.36 -20.84
CA GLU A 128 11.59 -18.68 -21.31
C GLU A 128 11.68 -18.81 -22.84
N ASN A 129 11.17 -17.81 -23.57
CA ASN A 129 11.21 -17.79 -25.03
C ASN A 129 12.65 -17.70 -25.56
N PHE A 130 13.51 -16.93 -24.89
CA PHE A 130 14.92 -16.86 -25.21
C PHE A 130 15.63 -18.20 -24.99
N CYS A 131 15.39 -18.85 -23.85
CA CYS A 131 15.92 -20.19 -23.54
C CYS A 131 15.44 -21.24 -24.57
N LYS A 132 14.16 -21.24 -24.92
CA LYS A 132 13.61 -22.15 -25.96
C LYS A 132 14.30 -21.97 -27.30
N LYS A 133 14.44 -20.72 -27.77
CA LYS A 133 15.13 -20.40 -29.03
C LYS A 133 16.59 -20.84 -29.01
N ASN A 134 17.30 -20.54 -27.92
CA ASN A 134 18.71 -20.90 -27.78
C ASN A 134 18.89 -22.42 -27.72
N TRP A 135 18.03 -23.13 -26.98
CA TRP A 135 18.00 -24.59 -26.92
C TRP A 135 17.77 -25.21 -28.30
N MET A 136 16.80 -24.70 -29.06
CA MET A 136 16.52 -25.17 -30.42
C MET A 136 17.71 -24.94 -31.36
N ASN A 137 18.36 -23.77 -31.26
CA ASN A 137 19.58 -23.48 -32.02
C ASN A 137 20.73 -24.44 -31.64
N TRP A 138 20.93 -24.71 -30.35
CA TRP A 138 21.93 -25.66 -29.86
C TRP A 138 21.69 -27.08 -30.40
N GLN A 139 20.44 -27.51 -30.44
CA GLN A 139 20.06 -28.80 -31.03
C GLN A 139 20.39 -28.88 -32.52
N ILE A 140 20.10 -27.83 -33.29
CA ILE A 140 20.41 -27.76 -34.72
C ILE A 140 21.92 -27.89 -34.95
N VAL A 141 22.72 -27.16 -34.17
CA VAL A 141 24.19 -27.19 -34.23
C VAL A 141 24.72 -28.59 -33.91
N GLN A 142 24.23 -29.23 -32.84
CA GLN A 142 24.61 -30.60 -32.47
C GLN A 142 24.27 -31.63 -33.55
N MET A 143 23.07 -31.54 -34.14
CA MET A 143 22.70 -32.40 -35.27
C MET A 143 23.56 -32.16 -36.51
N GLY A 144 24.01 -30.93 -36.74
CA GLY A 144 24.96 -30.58 -37.80
C GLY A 144 26.33 -31.25 -37.60
N TYR A 145 26.91 -31.17 -36.41
CA TYR A 145 28.17 -31.85 -36.08
C TYR A 145 28.05 -33.38 -36.17
N ALA A 146 26.93 -33.97 -35.74
CA ALA A 146 26.70 -35.41 -35.83
C ALA A 146 26.64 -35.93 -37.29
N LYS A 147 26.07 -35.14 -38.22
CA LYS A 147 26.06 -35.48 -39.65
C LYS A 147 27.44 -35.33 -40.30
N GLY A 148 28.26 -34.38 -39.84
CA GLY A 148 29.65 -34.20 -40.30
C GLY A 148 30.62 -35.32 -39.90
N CYS A 149 30.34 -36.07 -38.83
CA CYS A 149 31.20 -37.16 -38.36
C CYS A 149 30.98 -38.51 -39.08
N THR A 150 30.01 -38.61 -40.01
CA THR A 150 29.74 -39.87 -40.73
C THR A 150 30.59 -40.07 -42.01
N GLY A 151 31.55 -39.18 -42.27
CA GLY A 151 32.38 -39.20 -43.49
C GLY A 151 33.88 -39.52 -43.32
N TRP A 152 34.36 -39.85 -42.11
CA TRP A 152 35.74 -40.36 -41.91
C TRP A 152 35.72 -41.87 -41.74
N SER A 153 35.60 -42.58 -42.88
CA SER A 153 35.93 -44.00 -42.93
C SER A 153 37.42 -44.17 -42.66
N VAL A 154 37.74 -44.85 -41.55
CA VAL A 154 39.05 -45.47 -41.33
C VAL A 154 39.26 -46.48 -42.46
N THR A 155 39.85 -46.01 -43.56
CA THR A 155 40.22 -46.85 -44.69
C THR A 155 41.74 -46.82 -44.77
N LYS A 156 42.32 -47.98 -44.42
CA LYS A 156 43.65 -48.45 -44.81
C LYS A 156 44.17 -47.72 -46.06
N VAL A 157 45.10 -46.80 -45.87
CA VAL A 157 46.01 -46.37 -46.94
C VAL A 157 47.38 -46.90 -46.57
N ASN A 158 47.60 -48.13 -47.01
CA ASN A 158 48.90 -48.76 -47.12
C ASN A 158 49.73 -47.96 -48.15
N TRP A 159 50.64 -47.11 -47.68
CA TRP A 159 51.74 -46.57 -48.49
C TRP A 159 53.04 -46.77 -47.72
N MET A 160 53.50 -48.01 -47.75
CA MET A 160 54.89 -48.36 -47.51
C MET A 160 55.69 -48.03 -48.79
N CYS A 161 56.90 -47.51 -48.59
CA CYS A 161 57.99 -47.30 -49.58
C CYS A 161 57.90 -46.08 -50.53
N LEU A 162 58.70 -45.04 -50.25
CA LEU A 162 60.06 -44.92 -50.82
C LEU A 162 60.81 -43.68 -50.28
N ARG A 163 61.89 -43.99 -49.54
CA ARG A 163 63.22 -43.34 -49.49
C ARG A 163 63.34 -41.81 -49.48
N GLY A 164 64.03 -41.32 -48.46
CA GLY A 164 65.02 -40.25 -48.65
C GLY A 164 65.26 -39.35 -47.43
N THR A 165 66.31 -39.68 -46.65
CA THR A 165 67.31 -38.73 -46.08
C THR A 165 66.83 -37.54 -45.24
N LEU A 166 67.44 -37.12 -44.14
CA LEU A 166 68.52 -37.57 -43.27
C LEU A 166 68.51 -36.48 -42.18
N TRP A 167 68.50 -36.88 -40.92
CA TRP A 167 68.84 -36.11 -39.71
C TRP A 167 69.33 -34.66 -39.85
N ARG A 168 68.67 -33.75 -39.13
CA ARG A 168 69.33 -32.91 -38.11
C ARG A 168 68.36 -32.50 -37.02
#